data_AF-A0A352D959-F1
#
_entry.id   AF-A0A352D959-F1
#
_cell.length_a   1.000
_cell.length_b   1.000
_cell.length_c   1.000
_cell.angle_alpha   90.00
_cell.angle_beta   90.00
_cell.angle_gamma   90.00
#
_symmetry.space_group_name_H-M   'P 1'
#
loop_
_entity.id
_entity.type
_entity.pdbx_description
1 polymer ?
#
loop_
_entity_poly.entity_id
_entity_poly.type
_entity_poly.pdbx_seq_one_letter_code
_entity_poly.pdbx_strand_id
1 'polypeptide(L)' 'MKGWTGNILRVNLTNSTYKKETFTEEFAKKWVGGRGFAVKFLYDELKPGIDPLGPENKL' A
#
# COMPACT_ATOMS: atom_id res chain seq x y z
N MET A 1 -18.58 3.17 3.52
CA MET A 1 -17.82 2.62 2.36
C MET A 1 -18.69 1.69 1.54
N LYS A 2 -18.98 2.03 0.28
CA LYS A 2 -19.54 1.10 -0.71
C LYS A 2 -18.57 1.08 -1.89
N GLY A 3 -18.20 -0.10 -2.40
CA GLY A 3 -17.16 -0.29 -3.43
C GLY A 3 -15.77 -0.63 -2.89
N TRP A 4 -15.41 -0.14 -1.69
CA TRP A 4 -14.16 -0.50 -1.00
C TRP A 4 -14.40 -1.49 0.13
N THR A 5 -13.52 -2.47 0.28
CA THR A 5 -13.58 -3.45 1.39
C THR A 5 -13.13 -2.87 2.73
N GLY A 6 -12.46 -1.72 2.73
CA GLY A 6 -11.88 -1.09 3.92
C GLY A 6 -10.62 -1.78 4.45
N ASN A 7 -10.05 -2.74 3.71
CA ASN A 7 -8.93 -3.56 4.17
C ASN A 7 -7.80 -3.61 3.12
N ILE A 8 -6.56 -3.66 3.60
CA ILE A 8 -5.34 -3.86 2.82
C ILE A 8 -4.57 -5.03 3.45
N LEU A 9 -4.19 -6.01 2.65
CA LEU A 9 -3.27 -7.05 3.09
C LEU A 9 -1.84 -6.58 2.83
N ARG A 10 -1.00 -6.57 3.87
CA ARG A 10 0.44 -6.35 3.74
C ARG A 10 1.16 -7.66 3.97
N VAL A 11 2.06 -8.02 3.08
CA VAL A 11 2.88 -9.24 3.16
C VAL A 11 4.35 -8.83 3.14
N ASN A 12 5.13 -9.38 4.07
CA ASN A 12 6.59 -9.26 4.04
C ASN A 12 7.17 -10.64 3.71
N LEU A 13 7.76 -10.76 2.53
CA LEU A 13 8.30 -12.03 2.02
C LEU A 13 9.62 -12.42 2.71
N THR A 14 10.44 -11.44 3.10
CA THR A 14 11.71 -11.68 3.82
C THR A 14 11.46 -12.36 5.17
N ASN A 15 10.48 -11.88 5.92
CA ASN A 15 10.16 -12.38 7.25
C ASN A 15 9.02 -13.41 7.27
N SER A 16 8.43 -13.71 6.10
CA SER A 16 7.26 -14.59 5.97
C SER A 16 6.09 -14.20 6.88
N THR A 17 5.79 -12.89 6.99
CA THR A 17 4.70 -12.38 7.83
C THR A 17 3.63 -11.67 7.00
N TYR A 18 2.42 -11.58 7.57
CA TYR A 18 1.34 -10.79 7.00
C TYR A 18 0.61 -9.98 8.06
N LYS A 19 0.00 -8.87 7.66
CA LYS A 19 -0.92 -8.09 8.50
C LYS A 19 -2.08 -7.54 7.67
N LYS A 20 -3.22 -7.38 8.33
CA LYS A 20 -4.41 -6.72 7.79
C LYS A 20 -4.43 -5.29 8.30
N GLU A 21 -4.34 -4.33 7.39
CA GLU A 21 -4.48 -2.90 7.69
C GLU A 21 -5.86 -2.41 7.25
N THR A 22 -6.36 -1.38 7.92
CA THR A 22 -7.60 -0.70 7.54
C THR A 22 -7.30 0.71 7.03
N PHE A 23 -8.21 1.26 6.25
CA PHE A 23 -8.15 2.66 5.81
C PHE A 23 -9.50 3.35 6.03
N THR A 24 -9.44 4.67 6.16
CA THR A 24 -10.64 5.49 6.38
C THR A 24 -11.40 5.70 5.07
N GLU A 25 -12.70 5.97 5.17
CA GLU A 25 -13.49 6.35 3.99
C GLU A 25 -12.98 7.66 3.37
N GLU A 26 -12.44 8.58 4.17
CA GLU A 26 -11.81 9.81 3.70
C GLU A 26 -10.61 9.52 2.80
N PHE A 27 -9.71 8.62 3.22
CA PHE A 27 -8.60 8.17 2.40
C PHE A 27 -9.10 7.58 1.07
N ALA A 28 -10.11 6.72 1.14
CA ALA A 28 -10.70 6.08 -0.03
C ALA A 28 -11.29 7.09 -1.01
N LYS A 29 -11.99 8.11 -0.52
CA LYS A 29 -12.54 9.20 -1.35
C LYS A 29 -11.45 10.06 -1.95
N LYS A 30 -10.38 10.36 -1.21
CA LYS A 30 -9.27 11.20 -1.67
C LYS A 30 -8.48 10.54 -2.80
N TRP A 31 -8.24 9.23 -2.70
CA TRP A 31 -7.35 8.51 -3.63
C TRP A 31 -8.09 7.54 -4.56
N VAL A 32 -9.40 7.41 -4.43
CA VAL A 32 -10.34 6.62 -5.25
C VAL A 32 -10.13 5.10 -5.23
N GLY A 33 -8.91 4.60 -5.20
CA GLY A 33 -8.58 3.17 -5.27
C GLY A 33 -7.49 2.89 -6.30
N GLY A 34 -7.20 1.60 -6.53
CA GLY A 34 -6.31 1.13 -7.58
C GLY A 34 -5.00 1.93 -7.66
N ARG A 35 -4.80 2.61 -8.80
CA ARG A 35 -3.61 3.44 -9.05
C ARG A 35 -3.40 4.55 -8.02
N GLY A 36 -4.46 5.20 -7.55
CA GLY A 36 -4.32 6.30 -6.59
C GLY A 36 -3.83 5.82 -5.23
N PHE A 37 -4.28 4.64 -4.79
CA PHE A 37 -3.79 4.00 -3.58
C PHE A 37 -2.32 3.59 -3.76
N ALA A 38 -2.00 2.91 -4.86
CA ALA A 38 -0.65 2.46 -5.15
C ALA A 38 0.36 3.62 -5.12
N VAL A 39 0.10 4.72 -5.84
CA VAL A 39 1.01 5.87 -5.87
C VAL A 39 1.15 6.51 -4.50
N LYS A 40 0.08 6.64 -3.72
CA LYS A 40 0.15 7.20 -2.36
C LYS A 40 1.01 6.33 -1.44
N PHE A 41 0.84 5.01 -1.46
CA PHE A 41 1.67 4.12 -0.64
C PHE A 41 3.14 4.12 -1.07
N LEU A 42 3.41 4.09 -2.38
CA LEU A 42 4.79 4.14 -2.87
C LEU A 42 5.45 5.48 -2.52
N TYR A 43 4.73 6.60 -2.63
CA TYR A 43 5.25 7.91 -2.25
C TYR A 43 5.56 8.04 -0.77
N ASP A 44 4.72 7.48 0.11
CA ASP A 44 4.91 7.55 1.56
C ASP A 44 5.96 6.57 2.09
N GLU A 45 6.05 5.39 1.49
CA GLU A 45 6.77 4.26 2.09
C GLU A 45 8.10 3.94 1.40
N LEU A 46 8.34 4.39 0.18
CA LEU A 46 9.61 4.16 -0.51
C LEU A 46 10.57 5.35 -0.33
N LYS A 47 11.84 5.04 -0.11
CA LYS A 47 12.89 6.06 -0.11
C LYS A 47 13.23 6.45 -1.56
N PRO A 48 13.57 7.72 -1.84
CA PRO A 48 14.11 8.10 -3.14
C PRO A 48 15.39 7.33 -3.47
N GLY A 49 15.53 6.88 -4.72
CA GLY A 49 16.75 6.24 -5.21
C GLY A 49 16.98 4.80 -4.73
N ILE A 50 15.96 4.10 -4.22
CA ILE A 50 16.07 2.66 -3.93
C ILE A 50 16.38 1.84 -5.19
N ASP A 51 16.99 0.67 -4.98
CA ASP A 51 17.16 -0.33 -6.02
C ASP A 51 15.78 -0.87 -6.46
N PRO A 52 15.39 -0.74 -7.75
CA PRO A 52 14.13 -1.29 -8.26
C PRO A 52 13.99 -2.80 -8.11
N LEU A 53 15.10 -3.53 -8.00
CA LEU A 53 15.12 -4.99 -7.82
C LEU A 53 15.47 -5.40 -6.37
N GLY A 54 15.66 -4.42 -5.48
CA GLY A 54 16.01 -4.65 -4.09
C GLY A 54 14.81 -5.03 -3.21
N PRO A 55 15.06 -5.66 -2.04
CA PRO A 55 14.00 -6.13 -1.13
C PRO A 55 13.17 -5.01 -0.48
N GLU A 56 13.62 -3.76 -0.56
CA GLU A 56 12.90 -2.58 -0.06
C GLU A 56 11.83 -2.08 -1.05
N ASN A 57 11.88 -2.52 -2.31
CA ASN A 57 10.86 -2.18 -3.28
C ASN A 57 9.53 -2.90 -2.95
N LYS A 58 8.40 -2.28 -3.29
CA LYS A 58 7.05 -2.77 -2.97
C LYS A 58 6.29 -3.12 -4.22
N LEU A 59 5.62 -4.28 -4.17
CA LEU A 59 4.68 -4.77 -5.17
C LEU A 59 3.27 -4.84 -4.59
#